data_AF-A0A4S0FYY9-F1
#
_entry.id   AF-A0A4S0FYY9-F1
#
_cell.length_a   1.000
_cell.length_b   1.000
_cell.length_c   1.000
_cell.angle_alpha   90.00
_cell.angle_beta   90.00
_cell.angle_gamma   90.00
#
_symmetry.space_group_name_H-M   'P 1'
#
loop_
_entity.id
_entity.type
_entity.pdbx_description
1 polymer ?
#
loop_
_entity_poly.entity_id
_entity_poly.type
_entity_poly.pdbx_seq_one_letter_code
_entity_poly.pdbx_strand_id
1 'polypeptide(L)'
;RGDHADLETAMRRLGARAFRLSLATPLAGDPRFRPATSALRAILPLLDDLVDGSSQKSLFDFILSLARPAPAADSIWKKVS
;
A
#
# COMPACT_ATOMS: atom_id res chain seq x y z
N ARG A 1 23.16 0.76 7.85
CA ARG A 1 22.49 1.28 6.63
C ARG A 1 22.27 0.08 5.71
N GLY A 2 21.05 -0.15 5.23
CA GLY A 2 20.75 -1.22 4.27
C GLY A 2 20.60 -0.66 2.86
N ASP A 3 20.91 -1.47 1.85
CA ASP A 3 20.66 -1.14 0.44
C ASP A 3 19.14 -1.21 0.17
N HIS A 4 18.61 -0.31 -0.66
CA HIS A 4 17.21 -0.39 -1.06
C HIS A 4 16.92 -1.65 -1.88
N ALA A 5 17.93 -2.23 -2.54
CA ALA A 5 17.79 -3.49 -3.27
C ALA A 5 17.44 -4.68 -2.36
N ASP A 6 17.96 -4.69 -1.13
CA ASP A 6 17.62 -5.71 -0.13
C ASP A 6 16.15 -5.60 0.27
N LEU A 7 15.67 -4.37 0.50
CA LEU A 7 14.26 -4.10 0.80
C LEU A 7 13.36 -4.54 -0.36
N GLU A 8 13.71 -4.18 -1.60
CA GLU A 8 12.93 -4.58 -2.77
C GLU A 8 12.84 -6.10 -2.91
N THR A 9 13.95 -6.80 -2.73
CA THR A 9 14.00 -8.27 -2.76
C THR A 9 13.13 -8.89 -1.67
N ALA A 10 13.19 -8.34 -0.45
CA ALA A 10 12.35 -8.79 0.66
C ALA A 10 10.86 -8.57 0.37
N MET A 11 10.49 -7.40 -0.15
CA MET A 11 9.10 -7.05 -0.49
C MET A 11 8.56 -7.92 -1.63
N ARG A 12 9.37 -8.24 -2.65
CA ARG A 12 8.97 -9.19 -3.70
C ARG A 12 8.65 -10.59 -3.15
N ARG A 13 9.49 -11.08 -2.24
CA ARG A 13 9.28 -12.39 -1.59
C ARG A 13 8.06 -12.40 -0.68
N LEU A 14 7.80 -11.29 0.01
CA LEU A 14 6.62 -11.12 0.84
C LEU A 14 5.35 -11.06 -0.01
N GLY A 15 5.33 -10.22 -1.05
CA GLY A 15 4.20 -10.08 -1.98
C GLY A 15 3.85 -11.38 -2.68
N ALA A 16 4.83 -12.20 -3.06
CA ALA A 16 4.60 -13.51 -3.68
C ALA A 16 3.87 -14.53 -2.76
N ARG A 17 3.77 -14.25 -1.46
CA ARG A 17 3.14 -15.12 -0.45
C ARG A 17 1.93 -14.48 0.22
N ALA A 18 1.76 -13.17 0.05
CA ALA A 18 0.67 -12.41 0.64
C ALA A 18 -0.53 -12.41 -0.31
N PHE A 19 -1.75 -12.49 0.25
CA PHE A 19 -2.96 -12.24 -0.51
C PHE A 19 -3.11 -10.75 -0.88
N ARG A 20 -2.64 -9.87 0.02
CA ARG A 20 -2.62 -8.41 -0.14
C ARG A 20 -1.48 -7.85 0.73
N LEU A 21 -0.73 -6.88 0.22
CA LEU A 21 0.39 -6.24 0.89
C LEU A 21 0.15 -4.73 1.04
N SER A 22 -0.30 -4.33 2.22
CA SER A 22 -0.61 -2.94 2.55
C SER A 22 0.44 -2.37 3.51
N LEU A 23 1.01 -1.21 3.18
CA LEU A 23 1.94 -0.48 4.04
C LEU A 23 1.21 0.67 4.75
N ALA A 24 0.99 0.52 6.05
CA ALA A 24 0.54 1.61 6.90
C ALA A 24 1.73 2.44 7.39
N THR A 25 1.75 3.73 7.11
CA THR A 25 2.82 4.64 7.54
C THR A 25 2.25 5.90 8.18
N PRO A 26 2.76 6.36 9.33
CA PRO A 26 2.29 7.60 9.95
C PRO A 26 2.61 8.82 9.07
N LEU A 27 3.57 8.71 8.15
CA LEU A 27 3.88 9.80 7.22
C LEU A 27 2.72 10.10 6.27
N ALA A 28 1.89 9.11 5.93
CA ALA A 28 0.73 9.29 5.07
C ALA A 28 -0.42 10.08 5.71
N GLY A 29 -0.32 10.43 6.99
CA GLY A 29 -1.22 11.39 7.65
C GLY A 29 -0.92 12.85 7.30
N ASP A 30 0.25 13.18 6.74
CA ASP A 30 0.55 14.52 6.23
C ASP A 30 0.12 14.62 4.75
N PRO A 31 -0.79 15.53 4.35
CA PRO A 31 -1.19 15.72 2.96
C PRO A 31 -0.03 16.04 1.98
N ARG A 32 1.10 16.54 2.51
CA ARG A 32 2.31 16.85 1.74
C ARG A 32 3.24 15.65 1.60
N PHE A 33 3.00 14.55 2.31
CA PHE A 33 3.84 13.37 2.20
C PHE A 33 3.85 12.83 0.78
N ARG A 34 5.06 12.58 0.28
CA ARG A 34 5.31 11.93 -1.00
C ARG A 34 6.36 10.84 -0.77
N PRO A 35 6.14 9.61 -1.25
CA PRO A 35 7.10 8.51 -1.12
C PRO A 35 8.29 8.70 -2.08
N ALA A 36 9.11 9.73 -1.85
CA ALA A 36 10.12 10.18 -2.79
C ALA A 36 11.49 9.50 -2.64
N THR A 37 11.73 8.78 -1.54
CA THR A 37 13.00 8.08 -1.31
C THR A 37 13.16 6.92 -2.29
N SER A 38 14.39 6.60 -2.68
CA SER A 38 14.68 5.49 -3.61
C SER A 38 14.07 4.17 -3.14
N ALA A 39 14.21 3.87 -1.85
CA ALA A 39 13.62 2.68 -1.23
C ALA A 39 12.10 2.64 -1.34
N LEU A 40 11.40 3.72 -1.00
CA LEU A 40 9.94 3.75 -1.11
C LEU A 40 9.50 3.64 -2.57
N ARG A 41 10.12 4.40 -3.48
CA ARG A 41 9.81 4.34 -4.92
C ARG A 41 9.98 2.93 -5.48
N ALA A 42 11.01 2.20 -5.08
CA ALA A 42 11.28 0.84 -5.54
C ALA A 42 10.19 -0.16 -5.09
N ILE A 43 9.63 0.01 -3.89
CA ILE A 43 8.62 -0.92 -3.36
C ILE A 43 7.18 -0.53 -3.69
N LEU A 44 6.91 0.72 -4.09
CA LEU A 44 5.55 1.18 -4.42
C LEU A 44 4.80 0.26 -5.40
N PRO A 45 5.43 -0.23 -6.51
CA PRO A 45 4.74 -1.15 -7.43
C PRO A 45 4.44 -2.53 -6.84
N LEU A 46 4.98 -2.86 -5.66
CA LEU A 46 4.80 -4.13 -4.96
C LEU A 46 3.73 -4.06 -3.86
N LEU A 47 3.24 -2.86 -3.56
CA LEU A 47 2.23 -2.63 -2.53
C LEU A 47 0.84 -2.54 -3.17
N ASP A 48 -0.13 -3.20 -2.56
CA ASP A 48 -1.55 -3.03 -2.91
C ASP A 48 -2.09 -1.73 -2.32
N ASP A 49 -1.60 -1.32 -1.15
CA ASP A 49 -1.99 -0.06 -0.52
C ASP A 49 -0.83 0.63 0.19
N LEU A 50 -0.85 1.95 0.16
CA LEU A 50 -0.07 2.81 1.04
C LEU A 50 -1.05 3.68 1.82
N VAL A 51 -1.26 3.35 3.10
CA VAL A 51 -2.34 3.92 3.91
C VAL A 51 -1.84 4.76 5.07
N ASP A 52 -2.71 5.67 5.52
CA ASP A 52 -2.48 6.50 6.69
C ASP A 52 -2.48 5.65 7.98
N GLY A 53 -1.30 5.48 8.56
CA GLY A 53 -1.09 4.83 9.85
C GLY A 53 -0.91 5.79 11.02
N SER A 54 -1.27 7.08 10.88
CA SER A 54 -1.00 8.11 11.88
C SER A 54 -1.95 8.07 13.08
N SER A 55 -3.07 7.34 13.00
CA SER A 55 -4.05 7.24 14.07
C SER A 55 -4.68 5.85 14.16
N GLN A 56 -5.21 5.50 15.34
CA GLN A 56 -6.01 4.28 15.50
C GLN A 56 -7.26 4.30 14.61
N LYS A 57 -7.91 5.48 14.49
CA LYS A 57 -9.10 5.65 13.68
C LYS A 57 -8.83 5.32 12.21
N SER A 58 -7.77 5.86 11.62
CA SER A 58 -7.42 5.61 10.21
C SER A 58 -7.11 4.14 9.94
N LEU A 59 -6.41 3.48 10.88
CA LEU A 59 -6.14 2.04 10.80
C LEU A 59 -7.42 1.20 10.90
N PHE A 60 -8.33 1.53 11.82
CA PHE A 60 -9.61 0.83 11.94
C PHE A 60 -10.50 1.02 10.72
N ASP A 61 -10.60 2.25 10.21
CA ASP A 61 -11.34 2.54 8.97
C ASP A 61 -10.78 1.72 7.80
N PHE A 62 -9.45 1.63 7.68
CA PHE A 62 -8.79 0.79 6.68
C PHE A 62 -9.12 -0.70 6.86
N ILE A 63 -8.94 -1.27 8.05
CA ILE A 63 -9.23 -2.70 8.31
C ILE A 63 -10.71 -3.03 8.00
N LEU A 64 -11.63 -2.16 8.41
CA LEU A 64 -13.05 -2.33 8.13
C LEU A 64 -13.39 -2.20 6.64
N SER A 65 -12.58 -1.45 5.87
CA SER A 65 -12.71 -1.39 4.41
C SER A 65 -12.33 -2.70 3.72
N LEU A 66 -11.41 -3.49 4.32
CA LEU A 66 -10.98 -4.79 3.79
C LEU A 66 -12.09 -5.84 3.82
N ALA A 67 -13.03 -5.72 4.76
CA ALA A 67 -14.12 -6.67 4.96
C ALA A 67 -15.27 -6.50 3.94
N ARG A 68 -15.23 -5.45 3.11
CA ARG A 68 -16.24 -5.23 2.06
C ARG A 68 -15.82 -6.00 0.80
N PRO A 69 -16.72 -6.79 0.17
CA PRO A 69 -16.43 -7.43 -1.11
C PRO A 69 -16.00 -6.36 -2.12
N ALA A 70 -14.79 -6.49 -2.67
CA ALA A 70 -14.37 -5.66 -3.78
C ALA A 70 -15.34 -5.89 -4.95
N PRO A 71 -15.87 -4.83 -5.60
CA PRO A 71 -16.62 -5.00 -6.83
C PRO A 71 -15.76 -5.77 -7.85
N ALA A 72 -16.39 -6.64 -8.64
CA ALA A 72 -15.69 -7.38 -9.66
C ALA A 72 -14.95 -6.44 -10.62
N ALA A 73 -13.75 -6.82 -11.07
CA ALA A 73 -12.84 -5.96 -11.84
C ALA A 73 -13.45 -5.41 -13.15
N ASP A 74 -14.46 -6.09 -13.68
CA ASP A 74 -15.25 -5.69 -14.85
C ASP A 74 -16.13 -4.46 -14.61
N SER A 75 -16.55 -4.22 -13.35
CA SER A 75 -17.37 -3.07 -12.97
C SER A 75 -16.59 -1.76 -12.87
N ILE A 76 -15.26 -1.81 -12.84
CA ILE A 76 -14.37 -0.64 -12.76
C ILE A 76 -13.99 -0.13 -14.15
N TRP A 77 -13.89 -1.00 -15.17
CA TRP A 77 -13.35 -0.60 -16.49
C TRP A 77 -14.36 0.11 -17.41
N LYS A 78 -15.67 0.01 -17.18
CA LYS A 78 -16.69 0.61 -18.09
C LYS A 78 -17.11 2.06 -17.77
N LYS A 79 -16.49 2.74 -16.80
CA LYS A 79 -16.87 4.13 -16.43
C LYS A 79 -15.85 5.22 -16.74
N VAL A 80 -14.87 4.93 -17.59
CA VAL A 80 -14.05 5.99 -18.20
C VAL A 80 -13.91 5.70 -19.70
N SER A 81 -14.99 5.96 -20.44
CA SER A 81 -14.94 6.39 -21.83
C SER A 81 -15.26 7.88 -21.86
#